data_AF-D1CSY4-F1
#
_entry.id   AF-D1CSY4-F1
#
_cell.length_a   1.000
_cell.length_b   1.000
_cell.length_c   1.000
_cell.angle_alpha   90.00
_cell.angle_beta   90.00
_cell.angle_gamma   90.00
#
_symmetry.space_group_name_H-M   'P 1'
#
loop_
_entity.id
_entity.type
_entity.pdbx_description
1 polymer ?
#
loop_
_entity_poly.entity_id
_entity_poly.type
_entity_poly.pdbx_seq_one_letter_code
_entity_poly.pdbx_strand_id
1 'polypeptide(L)'
;TWPAFWMLGADKTPWPENGEIDIMEQVGSAPDKIKGTIHTKATARTFGIGGETVLSDACRRFHIYTLTWTPTAISIGVNGHSYFTYKNPQEGSSSWPFDTPHFLLLNLAIGGDMAGKIDDAIFPVSMDIDYVRVYQKVN
;
A
#
# COMPACT_ATOMS: atom_id res chain seq x y z
N THR A 1 -3.84 9.34 -12.97
CA THR A 1 -3.51 7.91 -12.73
C THR A 1 -3.44 7.66 -11.24
N TRP A 2 -3.55 6.39 -10.84
CA TRP A 2 -3.39 5.93 -9.45
C TRP A 2 -2.74 4.54 -9.47
N PRO A 3 -1.40 4.46 -9.56
CA PRO A 3 -0.68 3.21 -9.37
C PRO A 3 -0.73 2.78 -7.89
N ALA A 4 -0.84 1.47 -7.67
CA ALA A 4 -0.91 0.89 -6.34
C ALA A 4 -0.16 -0.45 -6.25
N PHE A 5 0.61 -0.61 -5.17
CA PHE A 5 1.13 -1.90 -4.70
C PHE A 5 0.54 -2.18 -3.32
N TRP A 6 -0.25 -3.24 -3.21
CA TRP A 6 -1.05 -3.47 -2.02
C TRP A 6 -1.32 -4.96 -1.79
N MET A 7 -1.79 -5.29 -0.60
CA MET A 7 -2.09 -6.65 -0.19
C MET A 7 -3.47 -6.73 0.44
N LEU A 8 -4.17 -7.84 0.21
CA LEU A 8 -5.51 -8.08 0.74
C LEU A 8 -5.58 -9.47 1.38
N GLY A 9 -6.31 -9.59 2.49
CA GLY A 9 -6.55 -10.87 3.15
C GLY A 9 -7.16 -11.91 2.21
N ALA A 10 -6.59 -13.11 2.19
CA ALA A 10 -6.95 -14.18 1.26
C ALA A 10 -8.10 -15.08 1.76
N ASP A 11 -8.60 -14.84 2.96
CA ASP A 11 -9.75 -15.57 3.48
C ASP A 11 -11.07 -15.04 2.86
N LYS A 12 -12.20 -15.67 3.23
CA LYS A 12 -13.52 -15.26 2.73
C LYS A 12 -14.16 -14.16 3.59
N THR A 13 -13.40 -13.57 4.51
CA THR A 13 -13.89 -12.52 5.40
C THR A 13 -14.10 -11.24 4.57
N PRO A 14 -15.21 -10.50 4.74
CA PRO A 14 -15.47 -9.31 3.94
C PRO A 14 -14.50 -8.18 4.28
N TRP A 15 -14.19 -7.34 3.29
CA TRP A 15 -13.47 -6.09 3.53
C TRP A 15 -14.26 -5.13 4.44
N PRO A 16 -13.62 -4.39 5.36
CA PRO A 16 -12.17 -4.35 5.66
C PRO A 16 -11.76 -5.32 6.78
N GLU A 17 -12.58 -6.30 7.13
CA GLU A 17 -12.30 -7.23 8.23
C GLU A 17 -11.20 -8.24 7.88
N ASN A 18 -10.96 -8.51 6.60
CA ASN A 18 -9.85 -9.33 6.12
C ASN A 18 -8.51 -8.59 6.05
N GLY A 19 -8.48 -7.28 6.28
CA GLY A 19 -7.26 -6.48 6.28
C GLY A 19 -6.73 -6.10 4.90
N GLU A 20 -6.21 -4.88 4.80
CA GLU A 20 -5.53 -4.34 3.62
C GLU A 20 -4.24 -3.63 4.04
N ILE A 21 -3.18 -3.83 3.25
CA ILE A 21 -1.88 -3.18 3.41
C ILE A 21 -1.49 -2.54 2.09
N ASP A 22 -1.60 -1.22 2.02
CA ASP A 22 -1.15 -0.43 0.87
C ASP A 22 0.31 -0.06 1.06
N ILE A 23 1.19 -0.75 0.34
CA ILE A 23 2.64 -0.56 0.40
C ILE A 23 3.03 0.73 -0.33
N MET A 24 2.34 1.03 -1.42
CA MET A 24 2.57 2.23 -2.23
C MET A 24 1.27 2.61 -2.92
N GLU A 25 0.81 3.82 -2.67
CA GLU A 25 -0.17 4.51 -3.48
C GLU A 25 0.37 5.89 -3.89
N GLN A 26 -0.01 6.32 -5.08
CA GLN A 26 0.34 7.62 -5.62
C GLN A 26 -0.82 8.10 -6.49
N VAL A 27 -1.03 9.41 -6.57
CA VAL A 27 -2.01 10.00 -7.49
C VAL A 27 -1.33 10.93 -8.47
N GLY A 28 -1.76 10.92 -9.73
CA GLY A 28 -1.12 11.71 -10.79
C GLY A 28 -1.13 13.23 -10.57
N SER A 29 -2.05 13.74 -9.73
CA SER A 29 -2.10 15.14 -9.31
C SER A 29 -1.05 15.51 -8.24
N ALA A 30 -0.46 14.52 -7.58
CA ALA A 30 0.62 14.67 -6.60
C ALA A 30 1.71 13.61 -6.86
N PRO A 31 2.41 13.70 -8.01
CA PRO A 31 3.26 12.62 -8.50
C PRO A 31 4.54 12.42 -7.68
N ASP A 32 4.87 13.31 -6.75
CA ASP A 32 5.99 13.17 -5.84
C ASP A 32 5.57 12.64 -4.45
N LYS A 33 4.27 12.45 -4.20
CA LYS A 33 3.76 11.97 -2.91
C LYS A 33 3.46 10.49 -2.97
N ILE A 34 4.16 9.73 -2.15
CA ILE A 34 3.91 8.31 -1.93
C ILE A 34 3.19 8.14 -0.61
N LYS A 35 2.12 7.34 -0.62
CA LYS A 35 1.34 6.98 0.56
C LYS A 35 1.45 5.49 0.84
N GLY A 36 1.43 5.15 2.12
CA GLY A 36 1.20 3.79 2.57
C GLY A 36 0.13 3.80 3.64
N THR A 37 -0.81 2.86 3.54
CA THR A 37 -2.06 2.89 4.28
C THR A 37 -2.38 1.48 4.81
N ILE A 38 -3.04 1.43 5.96
CA ILE A 38 -3.52 0.20 6.58
C ILE A 38 -5.03 0.34 6.75
N HIS A 39 -5.77 -0.61 6.22
CA HIS A 39 -7.21 -0.72 6.46
C HIS A 39 -7.53 -1.95 7.29
N THR A 40 -8.32 -1.74 8.33
CA THR A 40 -8.86 -2.78 9.20
C THR A 40 -10.31 -2.46 9.51
N LYS A 41 -11.01 -3.38 10.19
CA LYS A 41 -12.34 -3.11 10.74
C LYS A 41 -12.36 -1.87 11.65
N ALA A 42 -11.32 -1.66 12.45
CA ALA A 42 -11.21 -0.51 13.34
C ALA A 42 -11.12 0.83 12.58
N THR A 43 -10.60 0.82 11.35
CA THR A 43 -10.48 2.01 10.49
C THR A 43 -11.54 2.07 9.39
N ALA A 44 -12.56 1.21 9.42
CA ALA A 44 -13.56 1.08 8.36
C ALA A 44 -14.36 2.37 8.06
N ARG A 45 -14.41 3.30 9.03
CA ARG A 45 -15.11 4.59 8.90
C ARG A 45 -14.17 5.76 8.57
N THR A 46 -12.89 5.47 8.32
CA THR A 46 -11.87 6.45 7.93
C THR A 46 -11.23 6.02 6.61
N PHE A 47 -10.32 6.84 6.10
CA PHE A 47 -9.48 6.50 4.94
C PHE A 47 -8.29 5.61 5.32
N GLY A 48 -8.48 4.67 6.26
CA GLY A 48 -7.39 3.90 6.85
C GLY A 48 -6.52 4.71 7.83
N ILE A 49 -5.42 4.10 8.27
CA ILE A 49 -4.33 4.76 9.01
C ILE A 49 -3.05 4.62 8.20
N GLY A 50 -2.35 5.73 7.96
CA GLY A 50 -1.23 5.72 7.04
C GLY A 50 -0.24 6.85 7.29
N GLY A 51 0.79 6.87 6.44
CA GLY A 51 1.78 7.93 6.37
C GLY A 51 2.12 8.24 4.92
N GLU A 52 2.80 9.36 4.72
CA GLU A 52 3.27 9.78 3.40
C GLU A 52 4.73 10.21 3.44
N THR A 53 5.38 10.12 2.28
CA THR A 53 6.72 10.64 2.05
C THR A 53 6.80 11.31 0.68
N VAL A 54 7.79 12.20 0.53
CA VAL A 54 8.06 12.88 -0.74
C VAL A 54 9.21 12.17 -1.45
N LEU A 55 8.97 11.81 -2.72
CA LEU A 55 9.90 11.17 -3.61
C LEU A 55 9.88 11.87 -4.97
N SER A 56 10.75 12.86 -5.14
CA SER A 56 10.74 13.83 -6.25
C SER A 56 10.86 13.22 -7.66
N ASP A 57 11.34 11.99 -7.77
CA ASP A 57 11.56 11.25 -9.00
C ASP A 57 10.77 9.94 -9.09
N ALA A 58 9.72 9.77 -8.28
CA ALA A 58 8.88 8.57 -8.24
C ALA A 58 8.40 8.08 -9.63
N CYS A 59 8.07 8.99 -10.55
CA CYS A 59 7.64 8.65 -11.91
C CYS A 59 8.78 8.53 -12.95
N ARG A 60 10.03 8.81 -12.58
CA ARG A 60 11.16 8.92 -13.52
C ARG A 60 12.24 7.87 -13.29
N ARG A 61 12.25 7.20 -12.14
CA ARG A 61 13.23 6.17 -11.78
C ARG A 61 12.56 4.98 -11.11
N PHE A 62 13.21 3.82 -11.21
CA PHE A 62 12.86 2.69 -10.36
C PHE A 62 13.21 2.99 -8.91
N HIS A 63 12.29 2.63 -8.02
CA HIS A 63 12.46 2.72 -6.58
C HIS A 63 12.08 1.40 -5.93
N ILE A 64 12.71 1.11 -4.78
CA ILE A 64 12.44 -0.11 -4.03
C ILE A 64 11.44 0.23 -2.93
N TYR A 65 10.18 -0.13 -3.15
CA TYR A 65 9.14 -0.08 -2.13
C TYR A 65 9.22 -1.34 -1.26
N THR A 66 9.14 -1.17 0.06
CA THR A 66 9.38 -2.24 1.02
C THR A 66 8.26 -2.33 2.03
N LEU A 67 7.80 -3.56 2.26
CA LEU A 67 6.97 -3.93 3.38
C LEU A 67 7.79 -4.82 4.33
N THR A 68 7.95 -4.40 5.57
CA THR A 68 8.44 -5.26 6.66
C THR A 68 7.26 -5.62 7.54
N TRP A 69 6.87 -6.88 7.51
CA TRP A 69 5.73 -7.40 8.27
C TRP A 69 6.20 -8.46 9.27
N THR A 70 5.86 -8.22 10.53
CA THR A 70 6.16 -9.10 11.66
C THR A 70 4.91 -9.23 12.53
N PRO A 71 4.86 -10.18 13.49
CA PRO A 71 3.72 -10.30 14.40
C PRO A 71 3.43 -9.05 15.25
N THR A 72 4.41 -8.15 15.41
CA THR A 72 4.30 -6.98 16.30
C THR A 72 4.15 -5.66 15.55
N ALA A 73 4.47 -5.61 14.26
CA ALA A 73 4.39 -4.39 13.47
C ALA A 73 4.45 -4.66 11.97
N ILE A 74 3.82 -3.74 11.23
CA ILE A 74 3.95 -3.53 9.79
C ILE A 74 4.66 -2.20 9.57
N SER A 75 5.76 -2.20 8.82
CA SER A 75 6.49 -0.99 8.44
C SER A 75 6.58 -0.88 6.93
N ILE A 76 6.26 0.30 6.42
CA ILE A 76 6.21 0.63 4.99
C ILE A 76 7.28 1.67 4.70
N GLY A 77 8.02 1.45 3.62
CA GLY A 77 9.17 2.26 3.27
C GLY A 77 9.47 2.28 1.78
N VAL A 78 10.37 3.19 1.42
CA VAL A 78 10.91 3.33 0.07
C VAL A 78 12.41 3.59 0.13
N ASN A 79 13.16 2.96 -0.77
CA ASN A 79 14.63 3.05 -0.85
C ASN A 79 15.34 2.78 0.48
N GLY A 80 14.83 1.82 1.26
CA GLY A 80 15.40 1.43 2.56
C GLY A 80 15.00 2.33 3.74
N HIS A 81 14.20 3.38 3.52
CA HIS A 81 13.71 4.27 4.57
C HIS A 81 12.23 4.02 4.87
N SER A 82 11.93 3.63 6.10
CA SER A 82 10.55 3.52 6.59
C SER A 82 9.98 4.92 6.81
N TYR A 83 8.80 5.20 6.26
CA TYR A 83 8.06 6.45 6.50
C TYR A 83 6.77 6.23 7.29
N PHE A 84 6.33 4.99 7.43
CA PHE A 84 5.15 4.64 8.23
C PHE A 84 5.33 3.30 8.94
N THR A 85 4.87 3.22 10.19
CA THR A 85 4.85 1.98 10.97
C THR A 85 3.54 1.87 11.73
N TYR A 86 2.80 0.78 11.46
CA TYR A 86 1.64 0.36 12.23
C TYR A 86 2.04 -0.73 13.21
N LYS A 87 2.00 -0.41 14.51
CA LYS A 87 2.27 -1.39 15.58
C LYS A 87 1.01 -2.18 15.88
N ASN A 88 1.16 -3.48 16.12
CA ASN A 88 0.07 -4.34 16.56
C ASN A 88 -0.46 -3.82 17.90
N PRO A 89 -1.72 -3.32 17.97
CA PRO A 89 -2.26 -2.76 19.20
C PRO A 89 -2.62 -3.84 20.23
N GLN A 90 -2.58 -5.12 19.85
CA GLN A 90 -2.98 -6.26 20.70
C GLN A 90 -4.47 -6.23 21.10
N GLU A 91 -5.31 -5.67 20.23
CA GLU A 91 -6.77 -5.53 20.44
C GLU A 91 -7.60 -6.56 19.64
N GLY A 92 -6.94 -7.60 19.11
CA GLY A 92 -7.57 -8.65 18.32
C GLY A 92 -7.76 -8.30 16.84
N SER A 93 -8.47 -9.17 16.12
CA SER A 93 -8.54 -9.15 14.65
C SER A 93 -9.23 -7.92 14.05
N SER A 94 -10.04 -7.19 14.82
CA SER A 94 -10.63 -5.93 14.34
C SER A 94 -9.58 -4.86 14.06
N SER A 95 -8.48 -4.86 14.82
CA SER A 95 -7.37 -3.92 14.70
C SER A 95 -6.13 -4.59 14.10
N TRP A 96 -6.02 -5.92 14.14
CA TRP A 96 -4.91 -6.69 13.58
C TRP A 96 -5.39 -7.95 12.85
N PRO A 97 -5.97 -7.83 11.64
CA PRO A 97 -6.33 -8.98 10.80
C PRO A 97 -5.11 -9.61 10.08
N PHE A 98 -3.89 -9.17 10.39
CA PHE A 98 -2.64 -9.52 9.69
C PHE A 98 -1.95 -10.75 10.28
N ASP A 99 -2.73 -11.71 10.75
CA ASP A 99 -2.25 -13.05 11.17
C ASP A 99 -2.77 -14.15 10.23
N THR A 100 -3.34 -13.76 9.09
CA THR A 100 -3.84 -14.66 8.03
C THR A 100 -3.10 -14.42 6.71
N PRO A 101 -3.07 -15.40 5.78
CA PRO A 101 -2.43 -15.21 4.49
C PRO A 101 -3.03 -14.03 3.71
N HIS A 102 -2.16 -13.24 3.08
CA HIS A 102 -2.53 -12.15 2.19
C HIS A 102 -1.95 -12.41 0.79
N PHE A 103 -2.65 -11.95 -0.26
CA PHE A 103 -2.12 -11.98 -1.62
C PHE A 103 -1.74 -10.57 -2.08
N LEU A 104 -0.77 -10.48 -2.99
CA LEU A 104 -0.26 -9.22 -3.53
C LEU A 104 -1.08 -8.79 -4.76
N LEU A 105 -1.37 -7.50 -4.82
CA LEU A 105 -2.06 -6.83 -5.92
C LEU A 105 -1.18 -5.68 -6.43
N LEU A 106 -1.03 -5.61 -7.75
CA LEU A 106 -0.25 -4.59 -8.44
C LEU A 106 -1.09 -4.07 -9.60
N ASN A 107 -1.49 -2.80 -9.57
CA ASN A 107 -2.34 -2.23 -10.62
C ASN A 107 -2.03 -0.76 -10.89
N LEU A 108 -2.44 -0.31 -12.08
CA LEU A 108 -2.49 1.09 -12.47
C LEU A 108 -3.95 1.47 -12.73
N ALA A 109 -4.60 2.09 -11.76
CA ALA A 109 -5.95 2.63 -11.94
C ALA A 109 -5.91 3.95 -12.73
N ILE A 110 -6.96 4.19 -13.52
CA ILE A 110 -7.17 5.46 -14.24
C ILE A 110 -8.46 6.10 -13.76
N GLY A 111 -8.35 7.26 -13.11
CA GLY A 111 -9.48 7.92 -12.44
C GLY A 111 -9.73 7.38 -11.03
N GLY A 112 -10.95 7.57 -10.53
CA GLY A 112 -11.36 7.22 -9.16
C GLY A 112 -11.34 8.42 -8.22
N ASP A 113 -11.92 8.25 -7.02
CA ASP A 113 -12.13 9.36 -6.07
C ASP A 113 -10.82 10.03 -5.66
N MET A 114 -9.73 9.27 -5.55
CA MET A 114 -8.40 9.82 -5.23
C MET A 114 -7.69 10.44 -6.43
N ALA A 115 -7.77 9.82 -7.61
CA ALA A 115 -7.05 10.30 -8.79
C ALA A 115 -7.77 11.44 -9.52
N GLY A 116 -9.08 11.61 -9.27
CA GLY A 116 -9.93 12.61 -9.88
C GLY A 116 -10.34 12.29 -11.32
N LYS A 117 -10.80 13.32 -12.03
CA LYS A 117 -11.27 13.23 -13.42
C LYS A 117 -10.13 12.83 -14.36
N ILE A 118 -10.45 11.98 -15.34
CA ILE A 118 -9.53 11.53 -16.37
C ILE A 118 -9.37 12.63 -17.44
N ASP A 119 -8.14 12.89 -17.85
CA ASP A 119 -7.77 13.62 -19.06
C ASP A 119 -7.15 12.63 -20.03
N ASP A 120 -7.79 12.40 -21.19
CA ASP A 120 -7.35 11.40 -22.15
C ASP A 120 -6.00 11.73 -22.80
N ALA A 121 -5.53 12.98 -22.68
CA ALA A 121 -4.20 13.38 -23.15
C ALA A 121 -3.03 12.67 -22.44
N ILE A 122 -3.30 11.99 -21.32
CA ILE A 122 -2.27 11.21 -20.60
C ILE A 122 -1.87 9.94 -21.34
N PHE A 123 -2.72 9.41 -22.22
CA PHE A 123 -2.51 8.07 -22.79
C PHE A 123 -1.50 8.07 -23.96
N PRO A 124 -0.71 6.98 -24.10
CA PRO A 124 -0.65 5.80 -23.23
C PRO A 124 0.13 6.07 -21.93
N VAL A 125 -0.27 5.38 -20.85
CA VAL A 125 0.47 5.37 -19.56
C VAL A 125 0.84 3.94 -19.18
N SER A 126 1.99 3.75 -18.55
CA SER A 126 2.46 2.47 -18.05
C SER A 126 2.90 2.56 -16.59
N MET A 127 2.99 1.40 -15.95
CA MET A 127 3.63 1.19 -14.65
C MET A 127 4.56 -0.01 -14.82
N ASP A 128 5.86 0.23 -14.75
CA ASP A 128 6.87 -0.79 -14.99
C ASP A 128 7.34 -1.38 -13.66
N ILE A 129 7.40 -2.72 -13.60
CA ILE A 129 7.83 -3.47 -12.41
C ILE A 129 8.95 -4.41 -12.82
N ASP A 130 10.17 -4.12 -12.35
CA ASP A 130 11.35 -4.96 -12.63
C ASP A 130 11.27 -6.30 -11.88
N TYR A 131 10.97 -6.26 -10.57
CA TYR A 131 10.84 -7.48 -9.77
C TYR A 131 9.91 -7.31 -8.56
N VAL A 132 9.47 -8.47 -8.06
CA VAL A 132 8.91 -8.63 -6.71
C VAL A 132 9.74 -9.67 -5.99
N ARG A 133 10.16 -9.39 -4.75
CA ARG A 133 10.90 -10.33 -3.90
C ARG A 133 10.26 -10.40 -2.54
N VAL A 134 9.96 -11.62 -2.10
CA VAL A 134 9.42 -11.91 -0.77
C VAL A 134 10.49 -12.65 0.02
N TYR A 135 10.76 -12.18 1.22
CA TYR A 135 11.78 -12.76 2.11
C TYR A 135 11.12 -13.19 3.41
N GLN A 136 11.63 -14.27 3.98
CA GLN A 136 11.24 -14.73 5.30
C GLN A 136 12.47 -14.72 6.20
N LYS A 137 12.34 -14.17 7.40
CA LYS A 137 13.41 -14.23 8.41
C LYS A 137 13.68 -15.70 8.72
N VAL A 138 14.92 -16.13 8.54
CA VAL A 138 15.38 -17.45 8.96
C VAL A 138 15.58 -17.40 10.47
N ASN A 139 15.07 -18.40 11.18
CA ASN A 139 15.26 -18.56 12.62
C ASN A 139 16.70 -18.95 12.96
#